data_AF-A0A285NX61-F1
#
_entry.id   AF-A0A285NX61-F1
#
_cell.length_a   1.000
_cell.length_b   1.000
_cell.length_c   1.000
_cell.angle_alpha   90.00
_cell.angle_beta   90.00
_cell.angle_gamma   90.00
#
_symmetry.space_group_name_H-M   'P 1'
#
loop_
_entity.id
_entity.type
_entity.pdbx_description
1 polymer ?
#
loop_
_entity_poly.entity_id
_entity_poly.type
_entity_poly.pdbx_seq_one_letter_code
_entity_poly.pdbx_strand_id
1 'polypeptide(L)'
;MSHLFLTLYAGSLFLLVFVVAPALLREKQNKNLAGRFYGRILWRFYPLAFLLLLSYFILDANKLYALLLMSGLGANIITSYYLKKLKKSLGDIDLFPFDHPKRRFFRKVSMISTLLLFINFLLSLYVFVKS
;
A
#
# COMPACT_ATOMS: atom_id res chain seq x y z
N MET A 1 6.42 23.12 8.66
CA MET A 1 5.55 22.18 9.43
C MET A 1 4.86 21.17 8.51
N SER A 2 4.24 21.58 7.40
CA SER A 2 3.59 20.65 6.43
C SER A 2 4.54 19.58 5.88
N HIS A 3 5.78 19.95 5.52
CA HIS A 3 6.80 19.01 5.04
C HIS A 3 7.09 17.85 5.97
N LEU A 4 6.99 18.03 7.30
CA LEU A 4 7.22 16.94 8.25
C LEU A 4 6.25 15.78 8.02
N PHE A 5 4.96 16.09 7.86
CA PHE A 5 3.92 15.08 7.61
C PHE A 5 4.11 14.41 6.24
N LEU A 6 4.50 15.18 5.22
CA LEU A 6 4.82 14.65 3.90
C LEU A 6 6.03 13.71 3.93
N THR A 7 7.10 14.07 4.66
CA THR A 7 8.31 13.24 4.79
C THR A 7 8.03 11.96 5.57
N LEU A 8 7.25 12.02 6.65
CA LEU A 8 6.82 10.83 7.39
C LEU A 8 5.94 9.91 6.52
N TYR A 9 5.06 10.50 5.72
CA TYR A 9 4.25 9.77 4.75
C TYR A 9 5.12 9.10 3.67
N ALA A 10 6.06 9.83 3.06
CA ALA A 10 6.98 9.30 2.06
C ALA A 10 7.89 8.21 2.64
N GLY A 11 8.43 8.41 3.84
CA GLY A 11 9.29 7.43 4.53
C GLY A 11 8.54 6.15 4.90
N SER A 12 7.29 6.25 5.35
CA SER A 12 6.46 5.07 5.63
C SER A 12 6.07 4.31 4.36
N LEU A 13 5.79 5.01 3.25
CA LEU A 13 5.62 4.37 1.94
C LEU A 13 6.90 3.67 1.47
N PHE A 14 8.06 4.30 1.65
CA PHE A 14 9.36 3.69 1.32
C PHE A 14 9.54 2.37 2.06
N LEU A 15 9.33 2.36 3.39
CA LEU A 15 9.43 1.14 4.19
C LEU A 15 8.46 0.06 3.69
N LEU A 16 7.22 0.42 3.36
CA LEU A 16 6.25 -0.54 2.84
C LEU A 16 6.68 -1.13 1.49
N VAL A 17 7.11 -0.30 0.55
CA VAL A 17 7.37 -0.72 -0.82
C VAL A 17 8.72 -1.43 -0.98
N PHE A 18 9.76 -0.98 -0.28
CA PHE A 18 11.12 -1.47 -0.47
C PHE A 18 11.60 -2.45 0.61
N VAL A 19 10.95 -2.47 1.78
CA VAL A 19 11.37 -3.35 2.89
C VAL A 19 10.30 -4.40 3.15
N VAL A 20 9.09 -3.98 3.51
CA VAL A 20 8.03 -4.89 3.98
C VAL A 20 7.47 -5.74 2.84
N ALA A 21 7.10 -5.12 1.71
CA ALA A 21 6.53 -5.85 0.59
C ALA A 21 7.51 -6.87 -0.01
N PRO A 22 8.80 -6.56 -0.27
CA PRO A 22 9.75 -7.55 -0.77
C PRO A 22 9.98 -8.68 0.23
N ALA A 23 10.10 -8.39 1.53
CA ALA A 23 10.29 -9.42 2.55
C ALA A 23 9.11 -10.41 2.63
N LEU A 24 7.86 -9.91 2.62
CA LEU A 24 6.68 -10.77 2.81
C LEU A 24 6.11 -11.33 1.49
N LEU A 25 6.19 -10.57 0.40
CA LEU A 25 5.65 -10.96 -0.91
C LEU A 25 6.63 -11.75 -1.77
N ARG A 26 7.90 -11.92 -1.38
CA ARG A 26 8.82 -12.89 -2.02
C ARG A 26 8.96 -14.20 -1.26
N GLU A 27 8.43 -14.28 -0.05
CA GLU A 27 8.43 -15.52 0.74
C GLU A 27 7.87 -16.69 -0.07
N LYS A 28 8.56 -17.84 -0.03
CA LYS A 28 8.18 -19.06 -0.76
C LYS A 28 7.54 -20.08 0.19
N GLN A 29 7.97 -20.12 1.45
CA GLN A 29 7.46 -21.04 2.47
C GLN A 29 6.44 -20.30 3.35
N ASN A 30 5.26 -20.88 3.57
CA ASN A 30 4.17 -20.24 4.33
C ASN A 30 3.63 -18.93 3.70
N LYS A 31 3.37 -18.93 2.38
CA LYS A 31 2.91 -17.74 1.65
C LYS A 31 1.63 -17.17 2.22
N ASN A 32 0.73 -18.05 2.66
CA ASN A 32 -0.54 -17.63 3.21
C ASN A 32 -0.34 -16.81 4.49
N LEU A 33 0.57 -17.25 5.36
CA LEU A 33 0.92 -16.55 6.60
C LEU A 33 1.56 -15.19 6.30
N ALA A 34 2.58 -15.15 5.44
CA ALA A 34 3.25 -13.92 5.05
C ALA A 34 2.27 -12.90 4.45
N GLY A 35 1.35 -13.35 3.59
CA GLY A 35 0.31 -12.50 3.02
C GLY A 35 -0.73 -12.02 4.06
N ARG A 36 -1.06 -12.82 5.09
CA ARG A 36 -1.93 -12.37 6.20
C ARG A 36 -1.22 -11.29 7.02
N PHE A 37 0.07 -11.47 7.29
CA PHE A 37 0.87 -10.51 8.04
C PHE A 37 1.01 -9.19 7.29
N TYR A 38 1.35 -9.24 6.00
CA TYR A 38 1.39 -8.05 5.13
C TYR A 38 0.05 -7.30 5.12
N GLY A 39 -1.06 -8.03 4.95
CA GLY A 39 -2.39 -7.42 5.01
C GLY A 39 -2.66 -6.72 6.34
N ARG A 40 -2.26 -7.31 7.48
CA ARG A 40 -2.41 -6.68 8.80
C ARG A 40 -1.60 -5.40 8.92
N ILE A 41 -0.37 -5.37 8.39
CA ILE A 41 0.45 -4.16 8.35
C ILE A 41 -0.25 -3.07 7.54
N LEU A 42 -0.73 -3.39 6.32
CA LEU A 42 -1.44 -2.43 5.48
C LEU A 42 -2.67 -1.84 6.17
N TRP A 43 -3.50 -2.67 6.80
CA TRP A 43 -4.70 -2.20 7.50
C TRP A 43 -4.41 -1.30 8.70
N ARG A 44 -3.25 -1.44 9.34
CA ARG A 44 -2.79 -0.52 10.40
C ARG A 44 -2.13 0.74 9.82
N PHE A 45 -1.48 0.63 8.68
CA PHE A 45 -0.87 1.74 7.98
C PHE A 45 -1.91 2.73 7.45
N TYR A 46 -3.00 2.28 6.83
CA TYR A 46 -3.99 3.18 6.20
C TYR A 46 -4.53 4.31 7.07
N PRO A 47 -5.00 4.09 8.31
CA PRO A 47 -5.48 5.19 9.15
C PRO A 47 -4.35 6.18 9.49
N LEU A 48 -3.14 5.68 9.77
CA LEU A 48 -1.98 6.54 10.05
C LEU A 48 -1.60 7.38 8.83
N ALA A 49 -1.52 6.73 7.66
CA ALA A 49 -1.23 7.34 6.38
C ALA A 49 -2.26 8.43 6.01
N PHE A 50 -3.54 8.15 6.26
CA PHE A 50 -4.62 9.10 6.06
C PHE A 50 -4.50 10.30 6.99
N LEU A 51 -4.21 10.09 8.28
CA LEU A 51 -4.00 11.18 9.24
C LEU A 51 -2.81 12.07 8.86
N LEU A 52 -1.69 11.48 8.43
CA LEU A 52 -0.54 12.25 7.93
C LEU A 52 -0.92 13.12 6.73
N LEU A 53 -1.64 12.56 5.75
CA LEU A 53 -2.08 13.31 4.58
C LEU A 53 -3.15 14.36 4.92
N LEU A 54 -4.01 14.10 5.90
CA LEU A 54 -4.99 15.06 6.38
C LEU A 54 -4.30 16.23 7.09
N SER A 55 -3.30 15.97 7.94
CA SER A 55 -2.48 17.02 8.55
C SER A 55 -1.72 17.84 7.51
N TYR A 56 -1.16 17.19 6.48
CA TYR A 56 -0.55 17.87 5.34
C TYR A 56 -1.59 18.73 4.59
N PHE A 57 -2.77 18.19 4.30
CA PHE A 57 -3.87 18.91 3.67
C PHE A 57 -4.28 20.15 4.47
N ILE A 58 -4.38 20.08 5.80
CA ILE A 58 -4.79 21.23 6.62
C ILE A 58 -3.71 22.32 6.62
N LEU A 59 -2.44 21.94 6.77
CA LEU A 59 -1.33 22.86 7.03
C LEU A 59 -0.67 23.43 5.77
N ASP A 60 -0.74 22.75 4.62
CA ASP A 60 -0.07 23.19 3.40
C ASP A 60 -0.92 24.19 2.59
N ALA A 61 -0.28 25.15 1.91
CA ALA A 61 -1.01 26.09 1.04
C ALA A 61 -1.54 25.41 -0.22
N ASN A 62 -0.83 24.41 -0.75
CA ASN A 62 -1.18 23.75 -2.00
C ASN A 62 -2.00 22.47 -1.76
N LYS A 63 -3.30 22.65 -1.55
CA LYS A 63 -4.27 21.57 -1.29
C LYS A 63 -4.36 20.54 -2.41
N LEU A 64 -4.00 20.90 -3.65
CA LEU A 64 -4.11 20.03 -4.81
C LEU A 64 -3.18 18.81 -4.71
N TYR A 65 -1.94 19.00 -4.23
CA TYR A 65 -1.02 17.88 -4.02
C TYR A 65 -1.49 16.93 -2.93
N ALA A 66 -2.03 17.49 -1.84
CA ALA A 66 -2.59 16.69 -0.76
C ALA A 66 -3.77 15.84 -1.26
N LEU A 67 -4.70 16.42 -2.03
CA LEU A 67 -5.82 15.68 -2.64
C LEU A 67 -5.33 14.58 -3.59
N LEU A 68 -4.30 14.85 -4.38
CA LEU A 68 -3.72 13.87 -5.30
C LEU A 68 -3.14 12.67 -4.53
N LEU A 69 -2.34 12.91 -3.48
CA LEU A 69 -1.79 11.85 -2.62
C LEU A 69 -2.89 11.06 -1.88
N MET A 70 -3.94 11.76 -1.42
CA MET A 70 -5.10 11.14 -0.78
C MET A 70 -5.88 10.25 -1.74
N SER A 71 -6.03 10.66 -3.01
CA SER A 71 -6.68 9.83 -4.02
C SER A 71 -5.87 8.57 -4.34
N GLY A 72 -4.54 8.68 -4.41
CA GLY A 72 -3.63 7.53 -4.52
C GLY A 72 -3.75 6.57 -3.33
N LEU A 73 -3.85 7.10 -2.10
CA LEU A 73 -4.09 6.30 -0.90
C LEU A 73 -5.45 5.61 -0.94
N GLY A 74 -6.50 6.32 -1.35
CA GLY A 74 -7.86 5.80 -1.51
C GLY A 74 -7.93 4.65 -2.53
N ALA A 75 -7.31 4.81 -3.70
CA ALA A 75 -7.19 3.77 -4.71
C ALA A 75 -6.50 2.51 -4.14
N ASN A 76 -5.47 2.71 -3.31
CA ASN A 76 -4.78 1.61 -2.66
C ASN A 76 -5.63 0.87 -1.62
N ILE A 77 -6.39 1.61 -0.81
CA ILE A 77 -7.34 1.06 0.17
C ILE A 77 -8.41 0.23 -0.53
N ILE A 78 -9.01 0.75 -1.60
CA ILE A 78 -10.04 0.04 -2.38
C ILE A 78 -9.48 -1.27 -2.93
N THR A 79 -8.29 -1.22 -3.56
CA THR A 79 -7.63 -2.41 -4.09
C THR A 79 -7.31 -3.43 -2.98
N SER A 80 -6.88 -2.96 -1.82
CA SER A 80 -6.58 -3.81 -0.66
C SER A 80 -7.82 -4.44 -0.04
N TYR A 81 -8.94 -3.72 -0.04
CA TYR A 81 -10.23 -4.24 0.38
C TYR A 81 -10.71 -5.34 -0.58
N TYR A 82 -10.55 -5.13 -1.89
CA TYR A 82 -10.83 -6.16 -2.88
C TYR A 82 -9.94 -7.39 -2.70
N LEU A 83 -8.63 -7.22 -2.46
CA LEU A 83 -7.71 -8.31 -2.12
C LEU A 83 -8.13 -9.07 -0.86
N LYS A 84 -8.60 -8.37 0.17
CA LYS A 84 -9.09 -9.00 1.41
C LYS A 84 -10.30 -9.90 1.12
N LYS A 85 -11.25 -9.43 0.29
CA LYS A 85 -12.39 -10.24 -0.14
C LYS A 85 -11.96 -11.44 -0.97
N LEU A 86 -11.07 -11.23 -1.94
CA LEU A 86 -10.54 -12.30 -2.79
C LEU A 86 -9.78 -13.36 -1.98
N LYS A 87 -8.99 -12.95 -0.98
CA LYS A 87 -8.32 -13.88 -0.07
C LYS A 87 -9.31 -14.69 0.77
N LYS A 88 -10.38 -14.05 1.27
CA LYS A 88 -11.41 -14.74 2.05
C LYS A 88 -12.12 -15.82 1.24
N SER A 89 -12.38 -15.59 -0.06
CA SER A 89 -12.99 -16.60 -0.92
C SER A 89 -12.02 -17.70 -1.36
N LEU A 90 -10.73 -17.41 -1.44
CA LEU A 90 -9.67 -18.37 -1.76
C LEU A 90 -9.33 -19.31 -0.59
N GLY A 91 -9.45 -18.85 0.65
CA GLY A 91 -9.01 -19.61 1.82
C GLY A 91 -7.48 -19.68 1.90
N ASP A 92 -6.94 -20.87 2.14
CA ASP A 92 -5.49 -21.08 2.18
C ASP A 92 -4.89 -21.21 0.78
N ILE A 93 -4.11 -20.20 0.37
CA ILE A 93 -3.47 -20.16 -0.95
C ILE A 93 -2.32 -21.16 -1.10
N ASP A 94 -1.80 -21.71 0.00
CA ASP A 94 -0.73 -22.71 -0.03
C ASP A 94 -1.25 -24.09 -0.43
N LEU A 95 -2.56 -24.33 -0.34
CA LEU A 95 -3.22 -25.57 -0.82
C LEU A 95 -3.34 -25.63 -2.35
N PHE A 96 -3.16 -24.52 -3.05
CA PHE A 96 -3.28 -24.47 -4.51
C PHE A 96 -1.91 -24.52 -5.19
N PRO A 97 -1.78 -25.26 -6.31
CA PRO A 97 -0.59 -25.20 -7.16
C PRO A 97 -0.28 -23.75 -7.56
N PHE A 98 1.01 -23.46 -7.78
CA PHE A 98 1.47 -22.10 -8.09
C PHE A 98 0.77 -21.48 -9.30
N ASP A 99 0.49 -22.29 -10.32
CA ASP A 99 -0.15 -21.88 -11.57
C ASP A 99 -1.67 -21.90 -11.56
N HIS A 100 -2.28 -22.25 -10.43
CA HIS A 100 -3.74 -22.25 -10.31
C HIS A 100 -4.30 -20.86 -10.67
N PRO A 101 -5.33 -20.77 -11.54
CA PRO A 101 -5.79 -19.50 -12.12
C PRO A 101 -6.21 -18.49 -11.05
N LYS A 102 -6.88 -18.94 -9.98
CA LYS A 102 -7.29 -18.08 -8.87
C LYS A 102 -6.07 -17.52 -8.09
N ARG A 103 -5.01 -18.32 -7.92
CA ARG A 103 -3.75 -17.88 -7.26
C ARG A 103 -2.98 -16.91 -8.14
N ARG A 104 -2.95 -17.13 -9.47
CA ARG A 104 -2.36 -16.22 -10.45
C ARG A 104 -3.09 -14.86 -10.46
N PHE A 105 -4.42 -14.88 -10.44
CA PHE A 105 -5.23 -13.66 -10.36
C PHE A 105 -4.97 -12.89 -9.05
N PHE A 106 -4.97 -13.58 -7.90
CA PHE A 106 -4.63 -12.97 -6.61
C PHE A 106 -3.25 -12.28 -6.63
N ARG A 107 -2.23 -12.93 -7.22
CA ARG A 107 -0.89 -12.35 -7.36
C ARG A 107 -0.88 -11.08 -8.22
N LYS A 108 -1.61 -11.07 -9.34
CA LYS A 108 -1.73 -9.89 -10.20
C LYS A 108 -2.31 -8.70 -9.44
N VAL A 109 -3.41 -8.90 -8.73
CA VAL A 109 -4.04 -7.84 -7.94
C VAL A 109 -3.12 -7.39 -6.78
N SER A 110 -2.39 -8.31 -6.16
CA SER A 110 -1.40 -7.97 -5.11
C SER A 110 -0.26 -7.11 -5.66
N MET A 111 0.20 -7.38 -6.88
CA MET A 111 1.19 -6.55 -7.56
C MET A 111 0.62 -5.17 -7.90
N ILE A 112 -0.63 -5.06 -8.36
CA ILE A 112 -1.29 -3.78 -8.61
C ILE A 112 -1.36 -2.94 -7.32
N SER A 113 -1.77 -3.53 -6.20
CA SER A 113 -1.77 -2.84 -4.90
C SER A 113 -0.38 -2.35 -4.51
N THR A 114 0.67 -3.14 -4.72
CA THR A 114 2.04 -2.72 -4.41
C THR A 114 2.52 -1.61 -5.36
N LEU A 115 2.17 -1.70 -6.64
CA LEU A 115 2.48 -0.69 -7.65
C LEU A 115 1.81 0.65 -7.33
N LEU A 116 0.56 0.64 -6.87
CA LEU A 116 -0.14 1.86 -6.44
C LEU A 116 0.58 2.54 -5.27
N LEU A 117 1.08 1.77 -4.27
CA LEU A 117 1.89 2.35 -3.19
C LEU A 117 3.20 2.94 -3.73
N PHE A 118 3.85 2.26 -4.67
CA PHE A 118 5.08 2.74 -5.30
C PHE A 118 4.86 4.03 -6.10
N ILE A 119 3.80 4.11 -6.90
CA ILE A 119 3.44 5.34 -7.63
C ILE A 119 3.17 6.47 -6.63
N ASN A 120 2.45 6.19 -5.55
CA ASN A 120 2.16 7.21 -4.54
C ASN A 120 3.42 7.65 -3.78
N PHE A 121 4.42 6.77 -3.65
CA PHE A 121 5.73 7.12 -3.13
C PHE A 121 6.52 8.03 -4.08
N LEU A 122 6.56 7.71 -5.37
CA LEU A 122 7.20 8.59 -6.36
C LEU A 122 6.52 9.96 -6.40
N LEU A 123 5.20 9.98 -6.29
CA LEU A 123 4.44 11.21 -6.24
C LEU A 123 4.74 12.02 -4.97
N SER A 124 4.84 11.39 -3.81
CA SER A 124 5.18 12.11 -2.57
C SER A 124 6.59 12.69 -2.61
N LEU A 125 7.55 12.00 -3.24
CA LEU A 125 8.88 12.56 -3.51
C LEU A 125 8.83 13.75 -4.48
N TYR A 126 8.07 13.64 -5.57
CA TYR A 126 7.90 14.74 -6.52
C TYR A 126 7.32 15.98 -5.82
N VAL A 127 6.27 15.79 -5.02
CA VAL A 127 5.67 16.88 -4.23
C VAL A 127 6.68 17.45 -3.24
N PHE A 128 7.46 16.61 -2.56
CA PHE A 128 8.48 17.06 -1.62
C PHE A 128 9.58 17.91 -2.28
N VAL A 129 10.03 17.56 -3.48
CA VAL A 129 11.05 18.33 -4.21
C VAL A 129 10.50 19.64 -4.76
N LYS A 130 9.20 19.69 -5.08
CA LYS A 130 8.56 20.85 -5.70
C LYS A 130 7.97 21.85 -4.68
N SER A 131 7.68 21.39 -3.45
CA SER A 131 7.14 22.23 -2.38
C SER A 131 8.28 22.90 -1.62
#